data_AF-A0A415DVT4-F1
#
_entry.id   AF-A0A415DVT4-F1
#
_cell.length_a   1.000
_cell.length_b   1.000
_cell.length_c   1.000
_cell.angle_alpha   90.00
_cell.angle_beta   90.00
_cell.angle_gamma   90.00
#
_symmetry.space_group_name_H-M   'P 1'
#
loop_
_entity.id
_entity.type
_entity.pdbx_description
1 polymer ?
#
loop_
_entity_poly.entity_id
_entity_poly.type
_entity_poly.pdbx_seq_one_letter_code
_entity_poly.pdbx_strand_id
1 'polypeptide(L)'
;MKTKMKKTAVVLMSLIMVMCYMPMMAFATEGDNVGPTPTENSTNVAQVDGNMYTNLKDAFAVENSGKTVKLLADVTIETEEDRVLINSGTYTLDLNGFKISQSLIGDNISKTACPIRLESCSLTVTDSSENKAGEIFGYQCAIGTFKNSKFILEAGTLKGEWYGLAGNGLNENDTEISIKGGAVISNDPAACGIYHPQKGTINVSGGIIQGSTGLQMCSGNLSVVNMNGGSIIGTGEDEREGKTGDGAVSDGSGISVVNRPGYSGVPSIKISGGTIKSTKNEAVLAYTWQGGKASVWTNAKDYVTIDGGNFSSDPKEFLLPGFVSVKKDDNTFDVEKITNSINIKLPNFVVNEKGEFEISTITNLPLADTVMVVGNATLTKDGKDAMDKLASCEYYESTSGTWNKLEGNFGSSDGFPLVNATSRFRVAFKEAGTYTIKYQIVKAEDPDTVVASNEETFTVTNANTPTPTPTPTPDDNVTSNPGDKTTTADVETSTGTDGKATATVDKATADKLVDKAVENKSEQVIVDATTKGDAKTAEVSLPAETVKSIVEKTDADVVIRTDAAEVVLDQKAAEAVADQAKTGSVTIVVDKVKEDDSQVQVELKVVTDNGNV
;
A
#
# COMPACT_ATOMS: atom_id res chain seq x y z
N MET A 1 -47.75 30.41 11.56
CA MET A 1 -46.56 31.26 11.69
C MET A 1 -45.82 31.25 10.37
N LYS A 2 -45.70 32.42 9.75
CA LYS A 2 -44.87 32.65 8.56
C LYS A 2 -43.43 32.83 9.02
N THR A 3 -42.48 32.12 8.43
CA THR A 3 -41.08 32.53 8.45
C THR A 3 -40.56 32.49 7.02
N LYS A 4 -40.32 33.68 6.49
CA LYS A 4 -39.79 33.97 5.16
C LYS A 4 -38.26 33.84 5.16
N MET A 5 -37.77 33.29 4.06
CA MET A 5 -36.53 33.65 3.32
C MET A 5 -35.18 33.57 4.04
N LYS A 6 -34.26 32.84 3.43
CA LYS A 6 -33.25 33.42 2.53
C LYS A 6 -32.86 32.43 1.43
N LYS A 7 -33.09 32.84 0.18
CA LYS A 7 -32.48 32.24 -1.01
C LYS A 7 -31.00 32.57 -0.96
N THR A 8 -30.15 31.57 -0.80
CA THR A 8 -28.72 31.67 -1.09
C THR A 8 -28.49 30.75 -2.26
N ALA A 9 -28.30 31.34 -3.43
CA ALA A 9 -27.83 30.62 -4.61
C ALA A 9 -26.44 30.10 -4.30
N VAL A 10 -26.32 28.79 -4.05
CA VAL A 10 -25.03 28.10 -4.08
C VAL A 10 -24.79 27.74 -5.54
N VAL A 11 -24.10 28.64 -6.23
CA VAL A 11 -23.45 28.34 -7.51
C VAL A 11 -22.36 27.33 -7.18
N LEU A 12 -22.61 26.06 -7.49
CA LEU A 12 -21.65 24.97 -7.36
C LEU A 12 -20.60 25.11 -8.48
N MET A 13 -19.66 26.05 -8.30
CA MET A 13 -18.39 26.08 -9.01
C MET A 13 -17.50 24.98 -8.42
N SER A 14 -17.63 23.77 -8.95
CA SER A 14 -16.67 22.69 -8.75
C SER A 14 -16.65 21.81 -9.98
N LEU A 15 -16.14 22.38 -11.07
CA LEU A 15 -15.73 21.67 -12.28
C LEU A 15 -14.24 21.93 -12.46
N ILE A 16 -13.46 20.84 -12.43
CA ILE A 16 -12.16 20.69 -13.11
C ILE A 16 -11.01 21.52 -12.51
N MET A 17 -10.50 21.08 -11.35
CA MET A 17 -9.05 21.07 -11.12
C MET A 17 -8.51 19.69 -11.50
N VAL A 18 -8.41 19.43 -12.80
CA VAL A 18 -7.35 18.52 -13.27
C VAL A 18 -6.11 19.38 -13.30
N MET A 19 -5.11 19.02 -12.48
CA MET A 19 -3.80 19.67 -12.46
C MET A 19 -3.12 19.46 -13.83
N CYS A 20 -3.44 20.32 -14.79
CA CYS A 20 -2.45 20.76 -15.74
C CYS A 20 -1.52 21.69 -14.95
N TYR A 21 -0.34 21.21 -14.60
CA TYR A 21 0.80 22.08 -14.29
C TYR A 21 1.08 22.92 -15.55
N MET A 22 0.34 24.00 -15.72
CA MET A 22 0.81 25.15 -16.48
C MET A 22 1.61 25.99 -15.48
N PRO A 23 2.89 26.30 -15.71
CA PRO A 23 3.57 27.30 -14.90
C PRO A 23 2.81 28.63 -15.08
N MET A 24 2.20 29.12 -14.01
CA MET A 24 1.84 30.54 -13.90
C MET A 24 3.14 31.34 -14.03
N MET A 25 3.39 31.92 -15.19
CA MET A 25 4.37 32.99 -15.28
C MET A 25 3.81 34.22 -14.58
N ALA A 26 4.60 34.75 -13.66
CA ALA A 26 4.37 36.03 -13.02
C ALA A 26 4.23 37.12 -14.10
N PHE A 27 3.22 37.96 -13.96
CA PHE A 27 3.14 39.23 -14.69
C PHE A 27 4.32 40.09 -14.27
N ALA A 28 5.36 40.13 -15.13
CA ALA A 28 6.34 41.20 -15.13
C ALA A 28 5.75 42.35 -15.95
N THR A 29 5.76 43.52 -15.32
CA THR A 29 5.33 44.82 -15.84
C THR A 29 5.99 45.18 -17.17
N GLU A 30 5.17 45.74 -18.06
CA GLU A 30 5.47 46.57 -19.23
C GLU A 30 6.96 46.78 -19.56
N GLY A 31 7.41 46.06 -20.58
CA GLY A 31 8.54 46.41 -21.41
C GLY A 31 8.19 46.03 -22.83
N ASP A 32 8.18 47.01 -23.74
CA ASP A 32 7.91 46.86 -25.17
C ASP A 32 8.79 45.78 -25.80
N ASN A 33 8.28 44.55 -25.86
CA ASN A 33 8.75 43.54 -26.79
C ASN A 33 7.68 43.39 -27.87
N VAL A 34 7.82 44.23 -28.90
CA VAL A 34 7.24 44.00 -30.21
C VAL A 34 7.70 42.60 -30.63
N GLY A 35 6.80 41.61 -30.51
CA GLY A 35 6.96 40.32 -31.16
C GLY A 35 7.24 40.52 -32.65
N PRO A 36 7.82 39.54 -33.35
CA PRO A 36 8.21 39.72 -34.74
C PRO A 36 7.01 40.26 -35.53
N THR A 37 7.18 41.47 -36.02
CA THR A 37 6.25 42.12 -36.94
C THR A 37 6.04 41.16 -38.11
N PRO A 38 4.82 40.96 -38.65
CA PRO A 38 4.60 40.06 -39.78
C PRO A 38 5.41 40.52 -40.98
N THR A 39 6.62 39.98 -41.11
CA THR A 39 7.53 40.17 -42.22
C THR A 39 7.06 39.29 -43.37
N GLU A 40 6.58 39.95 -44.42
CA GLU A 40 6.25 39.44 -45.76
C GLU A 40 5.33 38.21 -45.82
N ASN A 41 4.26 38.33 -46.61
CA ASN A 41 3.43 37.21 -47.05
C ASN A 41 4.29 36.12 -47.69
N SER A 42 4.77 35.17 -46.88
CA SER A 42 5.11 33.84 -47.36
C SER A 42 3.82 33.29 -47.94
N THR A 43 3.73 33.22 -49.27
CA THR A 43 2.64 32.54 -49.96
C THR A 43 2.59 31.05 -49.63
N ASN A 44 3.66 30.51 -49.04
CA ASN A 44 3.77 29.10 -48.66
C ASN A 44 3.16 28.86 -47.29
N VAL A 45 2.31 27.84 -47.22
CA VAL A 45 1.60 27.40 -46.01
C VAL A 45 2.18 26.11 -45.43
N ALA A 46 2.94 25.35 -46.23
CA ALA A 46 3.52 24.09 -45.79
C ALA A 46 4.90 23.84 -46.39
N GLN A 47 5.68 22.99 -45.70
CA GLN A 47 6.98 22.50 -46.15
C GLN A 47 7.05 20.97 -46.05
N VAL A 48 7.65 20.33 -47.05
CA VAL A 48 7.98 18.89 -47.05
C VAL A 48 9.40 18.70 -47.58
N ASP A 49 10.32 18.12 -46.79
CA ASP A 49 11.73 17.90 -47.16
C ASP A 49 12.42 19.14 -47.78
N GLY A 50 12.13 20.33 -47.26
CA GLY A 50 12.68 21.58 -47.79
C GLY A 50 11.87 22.23 -48.92
N ASN A 51 11.02 21.47 -49.62
CA ASN A 51 10.13 21.99 -50.66
C ASN A 51 8.97 22.77 -50.05
N MET A 52 8.65 23.93 -50.61
CA MET A 52 7.63 24.84 -50.12
C MET A 52 6.34 24.72 -50.95
N TYR A 53 5.19 24.78 -50.27
CA TYR A 53 3.87 24.62 -50.88
C TYR A 53 2.98 25.81 -50.55
N THR A 54 2.35 26.41 -51.56
CA THR A 54 1.37 27.50 -51.40
C THR A 54 -0.03 27.01 -51.02
N ASN A 55 -0.25 25.70 -51.10
CA ASN A 55 -1.50 25.02 -50.83
C ASN A 55 -1.22 23.77 -49.99
N LEU A 56 -1.99 23.58 -48.92
CA LEU A 56 -1.82 22.43 -48.03
C LEU A 56 -2.13 21.10 -48.71
N LYS A 57 -3.15 21.04 -49.57
CA LYS A 57 -3.55 19.81 -50.29
C LYS A 57 -2.41 19.25 -51.13
N ASP A 58 -1.67 20.11 -51.83
CA ASP A 58 -0.55 19.67 -52.70
C ASP A 58 0.62 19.11 -51.89
N ALA A 59 0.78 19.51 -50.63
CA ALA A 59 1.80 18.94 -49.75
C ALA A 59 1.54 17.46 -49.41
N PHE A 60 0.29 16.99 -49.52
CA PHE A 60 -0.12 15.60 -49.32
C PHE A 60 -0.15 14.76 -50.61
N ALA A 61 0.55 15.19 -51.66
CA ALA A 61 0.70 14.40 -52.88
C ALA A 61 1.48 13.09 -52.62
N VAL A 62 1.21 12.05 -53.42
CA VAL A 62 1.71 10.67 -53.20
C VAL A 62 3.24 10.58 -53.15
N GLU A 63 3.95 11.42 -53.89
CA GLU A 63 5.41 11.53 -53.87
C GLU A 63 5.98 11.93 -52.51
N ASN A 64 5.14 12.50 -51.64
CA ASN A 64 5.49 12.88 -50.28
C ASN A 64 5.13 11.82 -49.24
N SER A 65 4.62 10.66 -49.65
CA SER A 65 4.36 9.56 -48.73
C SER A 65 5.63 9.15 -47.97
N GLY A 66 5.49 8.98 -46.66
CA GLY A 66 6.53 8.69 -45.69
C GLY A 66 7.11 9.93 -45.00
N LYS A 67 6.66 11.14 -45.36
CA LYS A 67 7.30 12.40 -44.93
C LYS A 67 6.43 13.22 -43.98
N THR A 68 7.07 14.24 -43.39
CA THR A 68 6.41 15.26 -42.57
C THR A 68 5.99 16.45 -43.42
N VAL A 69 4.69 16.75 -43.41
CA VAL A 69 4.09 18.00 -43.87
C VAL A 69 4.08 18.96 -42.68
N LYS A 70 4.98 19.94 -42.68
CA LYS A 70 5.08 20.93 -41.60
C LYS A 70 4.36 22.22 -41.99
N LEU A 71 3.44 22.70 -41.16
CA LEU A 71 2.78 23.99 -41.37
C LEU A 71 3.74 25.16 -41.11
N LEU A 72 3.61 26.17 -41.96
CA LEU A 72 4.37 27.42 -41.91
C LEU A 72 3.48 28.64 -41.62
N ALA A 73 2.17 28.50 -41.79
CA ALA A 73 1.17 29.54 -41.57
C ALA A 73 -0.20 28.89 -41.30
N ASP A 74 -1.14 29.70 -40.79
CA ASP A 74 -2.54 29.30 -40.71
C ASP A 74 -3.14 29.07 -42.11
N VAL A 75 -4.00 28.06 -42.22
CA VAL A 75 -4.67 27.65 -43.46
C VAL A 75 -6.18 27.74 -43.26
N THR A 76 -6.86 28.41 -44.19
CA THR A 76 -8.33 28.43 -44.25
C THR A 76 -8.80 27.64 -45.46
N ILE A 77 -9.68 26.66 -45.23
CA ILE A 77 -10.37 25.88 -46.26
C ILE A 77 -11.73 26.51 -46.53
N GLU A 78 -11.88 27.15 -47.68
CA GLU A 78 -13.08 27.92 -48.06
C GLU A 78 -13.93 27.21 -49.13
N THR A 79 -13.33 26.29 -49.89
CA THR A 79 -14.00 25.55 -50.96
C THR A 79 -13.80 24.04 -50.83
N GLU A 80 -14.67 23.25 -51.45
CA GLU A 80 -14.52 21.79 -51.52
C GLU A 80 -13.21 21.36 -52.22
N GLU A 81 -12.68 22.16 -53.14
CA GLU A 81 -11.47 21.84 -53.92
C GLU A 81 -10.18 21.97 -53.09
N ASP A 82 -10.18 22.85 -52.09
CA ASP A 82 -9.03 23.13 -51.22
C ASP A 82 -8.88 22.09 -50.10
N ARG A 83 -9.89 21.24 -49.89
CA ARG A 83 -9.88 20.21 -48.86
C ARG A 83 -8.76 19.21 -49.10
N VAL A 84 -8.17 18.76 -48.01
CA VAL A 84 -7.13 17.73 -48.03
C VAL A 84 -7.80 16.36 -48.09
N LEU A 85 -7.76 15.71 -49.25
CA LEU A 85 -8.12 14.31 -49.40
C LEU A 85 -6.85 13.47 -49.51
N ILE A 86 -6.60 12.63 -48.50
CA ILE A 86 -5.50 11.68 -48.51
C ILE A 86 -6.10 10.31 -48.83
N ASN A 87 -5.89 9.83 -50.06
CA ASN A 87 -6.50 8.59 -50.57
C ASN A 87 -5.52 7.39 -50.66
N SER A 88 -4.25 7.62 -50.31
CA SER A 88 -3.19 6.61 -50.28
C SER A 88 -1.96 7.17 -49.55
N GLY A 89 -0.99 6.32 -49.21
CA GLY A 89 0.27 6.73 -48.59
C GLY A 89 0.20 6.88 -47.07
N THR A 90 1.32 7.31 -46.48
CA THR A 90 1.48 7.52 -45.04
C THR A 90 2.10 8.89 -44.81
N TYR A 91 1.58 9.72 -43.91
CA TYR A 91 2.09 11.08 -43.69
C TYR A 91 2.13 11.43 -42.21
N THR A 92 3.00 12.37 -41.86
CA THR A 92 2.93 13.11 -40.59
C THR A 92 2.58 14.56 -40.88
N LEU A 93 1.50 15.08 -40.29
CA LEU A 93 1.20 16.51 -40.26
C LEU A 93 1.74 17.10 -38.97
N ASP A 94 2.72 17.99 -39.08
CA ASP A 94 3.20 18.81 -37.97
C ASP A 94 2.52 20.17 -38.01
N LEU A 95 1.62 20.41 -37.06
CA LEU A 95 0.88 21.67 -36.95
C LEU A 95 1.77 22.86 -36.63
N ASN A 96 2.92 22.63 -35.96
CA ASN A 96 3.90 23.67 -35.65
C ASN A 96 3.27 24.95 -35.04
N GLY A 97 2.24 24.79 -34.20
CA GLY A 97 1.51 25.87 -33.55
C GLY A 97 0.49 26.62 -34.42
N PHE A 98 0.35 26.26 -35.70
CA PHE A 98 -0.57 26.87 -36.65
C PHE A 98 -1.92 26.14 -36.72
N LYS A 99 -2.88 26.80 -37.37
CA LYS A 99 -4.27 26.35 -37.48
C LYS A 99 -4.63 25.93 -38.89
N ILE A 100 -5.48 24.92 -39.00
CA ILE A 100 -6.23 24.60 -40.22
C ILE A 100 -7.70 24.79 -39.88
N SER A 101 -8.39 25.75 -40.52
CA SER A 101 -9.79 26.05 -40.21
C SER A 101 -10.66 25.96 -41.46
N GLN A 102 -11.85 25.40 -41.32
CA GLN A 102 -12.87 25.47 -42.35
C GLN A 102 -13.71 26.76 -42.19
N SER A 103 -14.02 27.43 -43.29
CA SER A 103 -14.86 28.65 -43.31
C SER A 103 -16.09 28.46 -44.19
N LEU A 104 -17.29 28.76 -43.66
CA LEU A 104 -18.53 28.73 -44.45
C LEU A 104 -18.71 30.05 -45.17
N ILE A 105 -18.23 30.14 -46.41
CA ILE A 105 -18.47 31.29 -47.30
C ILE A 105 -19.52 30.89 -48.34
N GLY A 106 -20.76 31.38 -48.14
CA GLY A 106 -21.89 31.02 -49.01
C GLY A 106 -22.13 29.51 -49.07
N ASP A 107 -22.33 28.97 -50.28
CA ASP A 107 -22.54 27.55 -50.54
C ASP A 107 -21.25 26.82 -51.02
N ASN A 108 -20.07 27.44 -50.87
CA ASN A 108 -18.81 26.94 -51.43
C ASN A 108 -18.26 25.68 -50.72
N ILE A 109 -18.71 25.43 -49.49
CA ILE A 109 -18.34 24.24 -48.73
C ILE A 109 -19.49 23.82 -47.82
N SER A 110 -19.77 22.51 -47.78
CA SER A 110 -20.87 21.99 -46.97
C SER A 110 -20.51 21.98 -45.48
N LYS A 111 -21.49 22.24 -44.60
CA LYS A 111 -21.38 21.93 -43.16
C LYS A 111 -21.14 20.44 -42.89
N THR A 112 -21.48 19.58 -43.84
CA THR A 112 -21.23 18.14 -43.78
C THR A 112 -19.87 17.75 -44.39
N ALA A 113 -19.01 18.71 -44.72
CA ALA A 113 -17.64 18.46 -45.11
C ALA A 113 -16.68 18.62 -43.92
N CYS A 114 -15.52 17.99 -44.03
CA CYS A 114 -14.39 18.13 -43.11
C CYS A 114 -13.14 18.57 -43.86
N PRO A 115 -12.25 19.40 -43.27
CA PRO A 115 -11.09 19.95 -43.97
C PRO A 115 -10.09 18.87 -44.38
N ILE A 116 -10.01 17.76 -43.64
CA ILE A 116 -9.14 16.62 -43.94
C ILE A 116 -9.97 15.32 -43.97
N ARG A 117 -9.87 14.56 -45.08
CA ARG A 117 -10.46 13.22 -45.24
C ARG A 117 -9.38 12.17 -45.42
N LEU A 118 -9.53 11.06 -44.72
CA LEU A 118 -8.65 9.90 -44.82
C LEU A 118 -9.37 8.71 -45.48
N GLU A 119 -8.81 8.25 -46.58
CA GLU A 119 -9.25 7.09 -47.34
C GLU A 119 -8.01 6.26 -47.73
N SER A 120 -7.97 4.97 -47.38
CA SER A 120 -6.89 4.02 -47.71
C SER A 120 -5.46 4.52 -47.41
N CYS A 121 -5.29 5.29 -46.34
CA CYS A 121 -4.05 5.98 -46.01
C CYS A 121 -3.73 5.93 -44.51
N SER A 122 -2.56 6.44 -44.12
CA SER A 122 -2.23 6.69 -42.74
C SER A 122 -1.82 8.16 -42.51
N LEU A 123 -2.33 8.77 -41.44
CA LEU A 123 -1.96 10.11 -41.02
C LEU A 123 -1.62 10.11 -39.53
N THR A 124 -0.47 10.67 -39.19
CA THR A 124 -0.11 11.06 -37.82
C THR A 124 -0.17 12.57 -37.70
N VAL A 125 -0.87 13.11 -36.71
CA VAL A 125 -0.88 14.55 -36.40
C VAL A 125 -0.05 14.78 -35.13
N THR A 126 0.86 15.73 -35.23
CA THR A 126 1.71 16.21 -34.14
C THR A 126 1.74 17.73 -34.14
N ASP A 127 2.36 18.31 -33.12
CA ASP A 127 2.63 19.73 -33.07
C ASP A 127 4.02 19.94 -32.46
N SER A 128 4.96 20.43 -33.25
CA SER A 128 6.33 20.68 -32.81
C SER A 128 6.50 22.00 -32.06
N SER A 129 5.48 22.88 -32.04
CA SER A 129 5.54 24.13 -31.29
C SER A 129 5.72 23.89 -29.79
N GLU A 130 6.29 24.87 -29.09
CA GLU A 130 6.54 24.78 -27.66
C GLU A 130 5.24 24.53 -26.86
N ASN A 131 4.17 25.27 -27.20
CA ASN A 131 2.90 25.25 -26.47
C ASN A 131 1.90 24.21 -26.99
N LYS A 132 2.21 23.48 -28.08
CA LYS A 132 1.30 22.53 -28.72
C LYS A 132 -0.08 23.16 -29.08
N ALA A 133 -0.05 24.43 -29.49
CA ALA A 133 -1.23 25.27 -29.66
C ALA A 133 -1.91 25.14 -31.03
N GLY A 134 -1.38 24.29 -31.92
CA GLY A 134 -1.91 24.01 -33.23
C GLY A 134 -3.30 23.36 -33.14
N GLU A 135 -4.16 23.74 -34.09
CA GLU A 135 -5.57 23.37 -34.08
C GLU A 135 -6.07 23.03 -35.49
N ILE A 136 -6.91 22.02 -35.60
CA ILE A 136 -7.68 21.73 -36.82
C ILE A 136 -9.16 21.91 -36.48
N PHE A 137 -9.83 22.81 -37.18
CA PHE A 137 -11.26 23.06 -37.04
C PHE A 137 -12.04 22.66 -38.29
N GLY A 138 -13.15 21.92 -38.11
CA GLY A 138 -14.10 21.62 -39.17
C GLY A 138 -15.54 21.54 -38.67
N TYR A 139 -16.51 21.80 -39.55
CA TYR A 139 -17.93 21.84 -39.16
C TYR A 139 -18.50 20.44 -38.94
N GLN A 140 -18.34 19.51 -39.88
CA GLN A 140 -18.75 18.13 -39.63
C GLN A 140 -17.82 17.48 -38.62
N CYS A 141 -16.52 17.55 -38.91
CA CYS A 141 -15.46 17.14 -38.03
C CYS A 141 -14.13 17.77 -38.42
N ALA A 142 -13.15 17.81 -37.50
CA ALA A 142 -11.81 18.27 -37.83
C ALA A 142 -11.13 17.32 -38.82
N ILE A 143 -11.24 16.00 -38.57
CA ILE A 143 -10.71 14.95 -39.46
C ILE A 143 -11.75 13.84 -39.62
N GLY A 144 -11.99 13.44 -40.86
CA GLY A 144 -12.84 12.30 -41.20
C GLY A 144 -12.02 11.03 -41.48
N THR A 145 -12.16 10.00 -40.65
CA THR A 145 -11.53 8.69 -40.84
C THR A 145 -12.51 7.75 -41.54
N PHE A 146 -12.48 7.71 -42.86
CA PHE A 146 -13.62 7.18 -43.63
C PHE A 146 -13.41 5.79 -44.19
N LYS A 147 -12.39 5.55 -45.00
CA LYS A 147 -12.19 4.25 -45.67
C LYS A 147 -10.84 3.67 -45.33
N ASN A 148 -10.78 2.46 -44.77
CA ASN A 148 -9.53 1.68 -44.59
C ASN A 148 -8.31 2.51 -44.16
N SER A 149 -8.49 3.42 -43.19
CA SER A 149 -7.52 4.45 -42.86
C SER A 149 -7.03 4.31 -41.42
N LYS A 150 -5.78 4.75 -41.21
CA LYS A 150 -5.14 4.77 -39.90
C LYS A 150 -4.85 6.21 -39.48
N PHE A 151 -5.36 6.62 -38.33
CA PHE A 151 -5.15 7.94 -37.77
C PHE A 151 -4.44 7.85 -36.41
N ILE A 152 -3.44 8.70 -36.18
CA ILE A 152 -2.75 8.84 -34.90
C ILE A 152 -2.72 10.31 -34.51
N LEU A 153 -3.17 10.64 -33.30
CA LEU A 153 -2.98 11.95 -32.69
C LEU A 153 -1.93 11.87 -31.59
N GLU A 154 -0.82 12.58 -31.78
CA GLU A 154 0.26 12.70 -30.80
C GLU A 154 0.19 14.02 -30.02
N ALA A 155 -0.15 15.13 -30.69
CA ALA A 155 -0.33 16.45 -30.09
C ALA A 155 -1.18 17.37 -30.98
N GLY A 156 -1.57 18.53 -30.45
CA GLY A 156 -2.48 19.48 -31.09
C GLY A 156 -3.94 19.26 -30.71
N THR A 157 -4.81 20.14 -31.22
CA THR A 157 -6.26 20.10 -30.96
C THR A 157 -7.05 19.82 -32.22
N LEU A 158 -7.93 18.82 -32.19
CA LEU A 158 -8.93 18.55 -33.21
C LEU A 158 -10.28 19.04 -32.71
N LYS A 159 -10.85 20.04 -33.36
CA LYS A 159 -12.08 20.69 -32.95
C LYS A 159 -13.15 20.56 -34.03
N GLY A 160 -14.22 19.87 -33.72
CA GLY A 160 -15.41 19.83 -34.57
C GLY A 160 -16.46 20.81 -34.09
N GLU A 161 -17.25 21.36 -35.00
CA GLU A 161 -18.58 21.83 -34.60
C GLU A 161 -19.39 20.62 -34.15
N TRP A 162 -19.63 19.63 -35.02
CA TRP A 162 -20.29 18.39 -34.62
C TRP A 162 -19.34 17.41 -33.95
N TYR A 163 -18.35 16.85 -34.66
CA TYR A 163 -17.48 15.81 -34.07
C TYR A 163 -16.02 16.23 -34.08
N GLY A 164 -15.26 16.05 -33.00
CA GLY A 164 -13.81 16.27 -33.09
C GLY A 164 -13.16 15.35 -34.13
N LEU A 165 -13.55 14.08 -34.11
CA LEU A 165 -13.15 13.05 -35.07
C LEU A 165 -14.37 12.18 -35.42
N ALA A 166 -14.56 11.85 -36.70
CA ALA A 166 -15.69 11.03 -37.10
C ALA A 166 -15.38 10.01 -38.19
N GLY A 167 -16.09 8.89 -38.11
CA GLY A 167 -16.27 7.94 -39.19
C GLY A 167 -17.49 8.24 -40.08
N ASN A 168 -17.71 7.44 -41.13
CA ASN A 168 -18.84 7.56 -42.05
C ASN A 168 -19.86 6.40 -41.97
N GLY A 169 -19.57 5.35 -41.21
CA GLY A 169 -20.52 4.27 -40.93
C GLY A 169 -20.73 3.27 -42.06
N LEU A 170 -19.94 3.32 -43.13
CA LEU A 170 -20.06 2.35 -44.22
C LEU A 170 -19.43 1.00 -43.85
N ASN A 171 -20.05 -0.08 -44.31
CA ASN A 171 -19.74 -1.44 -43.87
C ASN A 171 -18.42 -2.03 -44.39
N GLU A 172 -17.87 -1.45 -45.46
CA GLU A 172 -16.66 -1.96 -46.14
C GLU A 172 -15.36 -1.32 -45.64
N ASN A 173 -15.43 -0.56 -44.55
CA ASN A 173 -14.31 0.24 -44.04
C ASN A 173 -13.83 -0.30 -42.70
N ASP A 174 -12.53 -0.57 -42.60
CA ASP A 174 -11.84 -0.93 -41.36
C ASP A 174 -10.87 0.19 -40.96
N THR A 175 -11.21 0.96 -39.92
CA THR A 175 -10.41 2.12 -39.52
C THR A 175 -9.67 1.91 -38.21
N GLU A 176 -8.45 2.42 -38.10
CA GLU A 176 -7.67 2.39 -36.86
C GLU A 176 -7.43 3.83 -36.39
N ILE A 177 -7.87 4.17 -35.18
CA ILE A 177 -7.67 5.48 -34.56
C ILE A 177 -6.82 5.28 -33.32
N SER A 178 -5.78 6.08 -33.14
CA SER A 178 -4.95 6.06 -31.93
C SER A 178 -4.81 7.46 -31.36
N ILE A 179 -5.32 7.67 -30.14
CA ILE A 179 -5.15 8.92 -29.39
C ILE A 179 -4.06 8.69 -28.34
N LYS A 180 -2.88 9.27 -28.59
CA LYS A 180 -1.71 9.20 -27.70
C LYS A 180 -1.51 10.48 -26.91
N GLY A 181 -1.99 11.60 -27.42
CA GLY A 181 -1.91 12.92 -26.80
C GLY A 181 -2.86 13.91 -27.49
N GLY A 182 -2.68 15.20 -27.22
CA GLY A 182 -3.54 16.25 -27.77
C GLY A 182 -4.97 16.24 -27.22
N ALA A 183 -5.87 16.94 -27.92
CA ALA A 183 -7.28 17.03 -27.57
C ALA A 183 -8.18 16.79 -28.79
N VAL A 184 -9.30 16.10 -28.59
CA VAL A 184 -10.37 15.89 -29.58
C VAL A 184 -11.67 16.40 -28.97
N ILE A 185 -12.23 17.46 -29.54
CA ILE A 185 -13.31 18.25 -28.92
C ILE A 185 -14.45 18.45 -29.91
N SER A 186 -15.69 18.21 -29.48
CA SER A 186 -16.88 18.75 -30.15
C SER A 186 -17.40 20.01 -29.45
N ASN A 187 -17.96 20.95 -30.22
CA ASN A 187 -18.63 22.13 -29.67
C ASN A 187 -20.15 21.98 -29.59
N ASP A 188 -20.74 21.16 -30.46
CA ASP A 188 -22.17 20.99 -30.57
C ASP A 188 -22.71 20.25 -29.33
N PRO A 189 -23.76 20.79 -28.67
CA PRO A 189 -24.31 20.24 -27.44
C PRO A 189 -24.98 18.87 -27.60
N ALA A 190 -25.15 18.38 -28.84
CA ALA A 190 -25.75 17.10 -29.18
C ALA A 190 -24.78 16.16 -29.94
N ALA A 191 -23.47 16.42 -29.86
CA ALA A 191 -22.50 15.67 -30.65
C ALA A 191 -21.29 15.17 -29.85
N CYS A 192 -20.65 14.13 -30.38
CA CYS A 192 -19.59 13.41 -29.68
C CYS A 192 -18.20 13.98 -29.94
N GLY A 193 -17.30 13.87 -28.96
CA GLY A 193 -15.88 14.12 -29.22
C GLY A 193 -15.35 13.21 -30.32
N ILE A 194 -15.60 11.90 -30.20
CA ILE A 194 -15.39 10.91 -31.27
C ILE A 194 -16.69 10.17 -31.58
N TYR A 195 -17.08 10.14 -32.85
CA TYR A 195 -18.18 9.31 -33.34
C TYR A 195 -17.67 8.24 -34.30
N HIS A 196 -17.75 6.97 -33.89
CA HIS A 196 -17.22 5.83 -34.65
C HIS A 196 -18.31 4.78 -34.96
N PRO A 197 -19.04 4.95 -36.08
CA PRO A 197 -20.14 4.07 -36.46
C PRO A 197 -19.77 2.89 -37.39
N GLN A 198 -18.50 2.70 -37.74
CA GLN A 198 -18.04 1.65 -38.67
C GLN A 198 -17.14 0.60 -37.99
N LYS A 199 -16.57 -0.30 -38.80
CA LYS A 199 -15.62 -1.30 -38.33
C LYS A 199 -14.33 -0.60 -38.02
N GLY A 200 -13.71 -0.97 -36.91
CA GLY A 200 -12.41 -0.44 -36.60
C GLY A 200 -12.00 -0.58 -35.16
N THR A 201 -10.80 -0.09 -34.89
CA THR A 201 -10.21 -0.07 -33.55
C THR A 201 -9.89 1.36 -33.14
N ILE A 202 -10.23 1.72 -31.91
CA ILE A 202 -9.78 2.96 -31.27
C ILE A 202 -8.88 2.59 -30.09
N ASN A 203 -7.64 3.07 -30.11
CA ASN A 203 -6.71 2.92 -29.01
C ASN A 203 -6.54 4.28 -28.31
N VAL A 204 -6.79 4.34 -27.01
CA VAL A 204 -6.65 5.56 -26.20
C VAL A 204 -5.61 5.31 -25.12
N SER A 205 -4.48 5.99 -25.25
CA SER A 205 -3.34 5.88 -24.33
C SER A 205 -2.93 7.20 -23.68
N GLY A 206 -3.46 8.31 -24.18
CA GLY A 206 -3.27 9.64 -23.64
C GLY A 206 -4.25 10.63 -24.26
N GLY A 207 -4.03 11.92 -24.03
CA GLY A 207 -4.86 12.99 -24.57
C GLY A 207 -6.23 13.11 -23.91
N ILE A 208 -7.03 14.04 -24.43
CA ILE A 208 -8.38 14.35 -23.96
C ILE A 208 -9.36 14.17 -25.12
N ILE A 209 -10.45 13.44 -24.89
CA ILE A 209 -11.60 13.36 -25.77
C ILE A 209 -12.79 13.97 -25.02
N GLN A 210 -13.40 15.00 -25.58
CA GLN A 210 -14.51 15.70 -24.94
C GLN A 210 -15.64 16.00 -25.93
N GLY A 211 -16.86 15.76 -25.50
CA GLY A 211 -18.06 16.17 -26.22
C GLY A 211 -19.30 16.10 -25.34
N SER A 212 -20.47 16.31 -25.93
CA SER A 212 -21.74 16.07 -25.24
C SER A 212 -21.80 14.63 -24.72
N THR A 213 -21.57 13.68 -25.62
CA THR A 213 -21.04 12.35 -25.29
C THR A 213 -19.54 12.35 -25.60
N GLY A 214 -18.68 11.80 -24.74
CA GLY A 214 -17.23 11.84 -24.98
C GLY A 214 -16.82 11.03 -26.23
N LEU A 215 -17.08 9.72 -26.18
CA LEU A 215 -16.84 8.79 -27.28
C LEU A 215 -18.07 7.94 -27.49
N GLN A 216 -18.58 7.86 -28.71
CA GLN A 216 -19.64 6.93 -29.07
C GLN A 216 -19.18 5.95 -30.15
N MET A 217 -19.44 4.67 -29.88
CA MET A 217 -19.32 3.59 -30.84
C MET A 217 -20.68 2.94 -31.10
N CYS A 218 -20.92 2.58 -32.36
CA CYS A 218 -22.15 1.91 -32.76
C CYS A 218 -21.85 0.56 -33.42
N SER A 219 -22.74 -0.41 -33.22
CA SER A 219 -22.65 -1.76 -33.77
C SER A 219 -22.73 -1.89 -35.29
N GLY A 220 -22.65 -0.78 -36.03
CA GLY A 220 -22.75 -0.76 -37.48
C GLY A 220 -21.93 -1.88 -38.11
N ASN A 221 -20.68 -2.05 -37.64
CA ASN A 221 -19.70 -2.93 -38.26
C ASN A 221 -18.58 -3.45 -37.32
N LEU A 222 -18.80 -3.60 -36.01
CA LEU A 222 -17.78 -4.01 -35.00
C LEU A 222 -16.68 -2.95 -34.74
N SER A 223 -16.83 -2.22 -33.63
CA SER A 223 -15.81 -1.29 -33.12
C SER A 223 -15.18 -1.87 -31.85
N VAL A 224 -13.85 -1.84 -31.74
CA VAL A 224 -13.10 -2.26 -30.54
C VAL A 224 -12.42 -1.04 -29.95
N VAL A 225 -12.66 -0.75 -28.67
CA VAL A 225 -11.91 0.31 -27.97
C VAL A 225 -10.98 -0.31 -26.95
N ASN A 226 -9.70 0.04 -27.00
CA ASN A 226 -8.69 -0.31 -26.00
C ASN A 226 -8.24 0.96 -25.30
N MET A 227 -8.57 1.09 -24.02
CA MET A 227 -8.19 2.26 -23.22
C MET A 227 -7.23 1.83 -22.11
N ASN A 228 -6.02 2.40 -22.11
CA ASN A 228 -5.02 2.20 -21.05
C ASN A 228 -4.52 3.53 -20.45
N GLY A 229 -5.02 4.67 -20.93
CA GLY A 229 -4.69 6.00 -20.46
C GLY A 229 -5.61 7.06 -21.08
N GLY A 230 -5.25 8.35 -20.91
CA GLY A 230 -6.04 9.47 -21.43
C GLY A 230 -7.30 9.79 -20.62
N SER A 231 -8.08 10.76 -21.09
CA SER A 231 -9.34 11.19 -20.49
C SER A 231 -10.46 11.26 -21.52
N ILE A 232 -11.61 10.66 -21.23
CA ILE A 232 -12.82 10.74 -22.04
C ILE A 232 -13.94 11.37 -21.21
N ILE A 233 -14.52 12.46 -21.71
CA ILE A 233 -15.40 13.34 -20.94
C ILE A 233 -16.69 13.61 -21.72
N GLY A 234 -17.82 13.16 -21.17
CA GLY A 234 -19.17 13.54 -21.59
C GLY A 234 -19.68 14.70 -20.74
N THR A 235 -20.17 15.77 -21.38
CA THR A 235 -20.63 16.97 -20.67
C THR A 235 -22.11 17.30 -20.89
N GLY A 236 -22.77 16.65 -21.83
CA GLY A 236 -24.12 16.99 -22.24
C GLY A 236 -25.21 16.23 -21.51
N GLU A 237 -26.46 16.64 -21.74
CA GLU A 237 -27.64 15.96 -21.21
C GLU A 237 -27.96 14.70 -22.01
N ASP A 238 -28.81 13.84 -21.46
CA ASP A 238 -29.33 12.69 -22.17
C ASP A 238 -30.43 13.11 -23.18
N GLU A 239 -30.08 13.14 -24.46
CA GLU A 239 -30.98 13.52 -25.56
C GLU A 239 -31.44 12.32 -26.40
N ARG A 240 -31.39 11.11 -25.82
CA ARG A 240 -31.93 9.90 -26.46
C ARG A 240 -33.42 10.06 -26.75
N GLU A 241 -34.16 10.67 -25.82
CA GLU A 241 -35.56 11.00 -26.02
C GLU A 241 -35.68 12.11 -27.09
N GLY A 242 -36.39 11.82 -28.18
CA GLY A 242 -36.59 12.78 -29.26
C GLY A 242 -35.50 12.79 -30.34
N LYS A 243 -34.47 11.94 -30.25
CA LYS A 243 -33.50 11.75 -31.34
C LYS A 243 -34.22 11.38 -32.64
N THR A 244 -34.01 12.19 -33.67
CA THR A 244 -34.49 11.96 -35.03
C THR A 244 -33.33 11.89 -36.02
N GLY A 245 -33.52 11.17 -37.13
CA GLY A 245 -32.51 11.00 -38.18
C GLY A 245 -31.33 10.10 -37.79
N ASP A 246 -30.38 10.00 -38.71
CA ASP A 246 -29.17 9.17 -38.55
C ASP A 246 -28.09 9.87 -37.69
N GLY A 247 -26.97 9.20 -37.46
CA GLY A 247 -25.82 9.72 -36.73
C GLY A 247 -25.76 9.32 -35.26
N ALA A 248 -24.94 10.08 -34.52
CA ALA A 248 -24.70 9.87 -33.10
C ALA A 248 -25.97 10.06 -32.27
N VAL A 249 -26.09 9.29 -31.20
CA VAL A 249 -27.17 9.40 -30.22
C VAL A 249 -26.59 10.10 -29.00
N SER A 250 -26.80 11.40 -28.85
CA SER A 250 -26.27 12.13 -27.69
C SER A 250 -26.96 11.64 -26.42
N ASP A 251 -26.17 11.08 -25.50
CA ASP A 251 -26.65 10.51 -24.25
C ASP A 251 -25.93 11.09 -23.02
N GLY A 252 -24.97 12.00 -23.21
CA GLY A 252 -24.25 12.62 -22.11
C GLY A 252 -23.17 11.75 -21.47
N SER A 253 -23.01 10.50 -21.89
CA SER A 253 -22.05 9.57 -21.26
C SER A 253 -20.60 9.92 -21.61
N GLY A 254 -19.66 9.45 -20.78
CA GLY A 254 -18.24 9.50 -21.13
C GLY A 254 -17.98 8.62 -22.34
N ILE A 255 -18.33 7.34 -22.23
CA ILE A 255 -18.30 6.36 -23.33
C ILE A 255 -19.69 5.77 -23.52
N SER A 256 -20.18 5.86 -24.76
CA SER A 256 -21.45 5.30 -25.21
C SER A 256 -21.22 4.09 -26.11
N VAL A 257 -21.70 2.93 -25.68
CA VAL A 257 -21.61 1.66 -26.40
C VAL A 257 -22.99 1.25 -26.91
N VAL A 258 -23.25 1.51 -28.18
CA VAL A 258 -24.59 1.38 -28.77
C VAL A 258 -24.72 0.12 -29.60
N ASN A 259 -25.48 -0.85 -29.11
CA ASN A 259 -25.91 -2.02 -29.88
C ASN A 259 -27.07 -1.64 -30.82
N ARG A 260 -26.92 -1.82 -32.12
CA ARG A 260 -27.93 -1.56 -33.16
C ARG A 260 -28.26 -2.87 -33.89
N PRO A 261 -29.29 -3.61 -33.45
CA PRO A 261 -29.69 -4.86 -34.09
C PRO A 261 -29.97 -4.68 -35.58
N GLY A 262 -29.53 -5.64 -36.40
CA GLY A 262 -29.66 -5.59 -37.86
C GLY A 262 -28.43 -5.03 -38.60
N TYR A 263 -27.45 -4.53 -37.87
CA TYR A 263 -26.12 -4.19 -38.39
C TYR A 263 -25.14 -5.36 -38.25
N SER A 264 -24.04 -5.34 -39.00
CA SER A 264 -23.20 -6.54 -39.23
C SER A 264 -22.23 -6.88 -38.08
N GLY A 265 -22.20 -6.08 -37.01
CA GLY A 265 -21.33 -6.31 -35.86
C GLY A 265 -21.95 -5.90 -34.52
N VAL A 266 -21.17 -6.11 -33.45
CA VAL A 266 -21.50 -5.69 -32.08
C VAL A 266 -20.31 -4.91 -31.55
N PRO A 267 -20.47 -3.70 -30.99
CA PRO A 267 -19.34 -2.95 -30.47
C PRO A 267 -18.81 -3.64 -29.23
N SER A 268 -17.52 -3.50 -28.98
CA SER A 268 -16.88 -4.01 -27.78
C SER A 268 -15.84 -3.02 -27.27
N ILE A 269 -15.60 -3.05 -25.97
CA ILE A 269 -14.65 -2.18 -25.30
C ILE A 269 -13.93 -2.93 -24.19
N LYS A 270 -12.63 -2.65 -24.10
CA LYS A 270 -11.78 -3.02 -22.98
C LYS A 270 -11.17 -1.76 -22.37
N ILE A 271 -11.40 -1.58 -21.08
CA ILE A 271 -10.84 -0.47 -20.28
C ILE A 271 -9.92 -1.03 -19.21
N SER A 272 -8.63 -0.74 -19.34
CA SER A 272 -7.58 -1.14 -18.39
C SER A 272 -6.94 0.03 -17.65
N GLY A 273 -7.34 1.26 -17.96
CA GLY A 273 -6.79 2.47 -17.34
C GLY A 273 -7.40 3.75 -17.91
N GLY A 274 -6.87 4.89 -17.47
CA GLY A 274 -7.33 6.23 -17.86
C GLY A 274 -8.53 6.73 -17.05
N THR A 275 -9.08 7.87 -17.46
CA THR A 275 -10.17 8.57 -16.76
C THR A 275 -11.40 8.72 -17.65
N ILE A 276 -12.55 8.24 -17.19
CA ILE A 276 -13.82 8.33 -17.91
C ILE A 276 -14.81 9.10 -17.05
N LYS A 277 -15.29 10.23 -17.56
CA LYS A 277 -16.18 11.12 -16.83
C LYS A 277 -17.42 11.42 -17.64
N SER A 278 -18.55 11.50 -16.95
CA SER A 278 -19.76 12.16 -17.39
C SER A 278 -20.19 13.13 -16.31
N THR A 279 -20.61 14.33 -16.71
CA THR A 279 -21.14 15.33 -15.76
C THR A 279 -22.64 15.19 -15.52
N LYS A 280 -23.34 14.37 -16.31
CA LYS A 280 -24.82 14.33 -16.37
C LYS A 280 -25.42 12.92 -16.51
N ASN A 281 -24.62 11.92 -16.85
CA ASN A 281 -25.04 10.54 -17.05
C ASN A 281 -23.94 9.58 -16.52
N GLU A 282 -23.99 8.32 -16.94
CA GLU A 282 -22.98 7.31 -16.61
C GLU A 282 -21.64 7.58 -17.31
N ALA A 283 -20.54 7.26 -16.64
CA ALA A 283 -19.21 7.27 -17.23
C ALA A 283 -19.15 6.30 -18.42
N VAL A 284 -19.69 5.09 -18.27
CA VAL A 284 -19.84 4.10 -19.35
C VAL A 284 -21.30 3.70 -19.44
N LEU A 285 -21.90 3.91 -20.61
CA LEU A 285 -23.30 3.58 -20.87
C LEU A 285 -23.39 2.60 -22.04
N ALA A 286 -24.03 1.45 -21.82
CA ALA A 286 -24.25 0.44 -22.85
C ALA A 286 -25.74 0.13 -23.00
N TYR A 287 -26.26 0.19 -24.23
CA TYR A 287 -27.68 -0.02 -24.48
C TYR A 287 -27.95 -0.44 -25.93
N THR A 288 -29.18 -0.92 -26.16
CA THR A 288 -29.68 -1.23 -27.50
C THR A 288 -30.43 -0.02 -28.06
N TRP A 289 -30.16 0.34 -29.31
CA TRP A 289 -30.86 1.39 -30.05
C TRP A 289 -31.55 0.81 -31.28
N GLN A 290 -32.89 0.87 -31.29
CA GLN A 290 -33.69 0.36 -32.40
C GLN A 290 -34.96 1.21 -32.57
N GLY A 291 -35.30 1.54 -33.81
CA GLY A 291 -36.54 2.27 -34.12
C GLY A 291 -36.67 3.63 -33.41
N GLY A 292 -35.54 4.33 -33.20
CA GLY A 292 -35.50 5.62 -32.51
C GLY A 292 -35.70 5.54 -31.00
N LYS A 293 -35.48 4.36 -30.39
CA LYS A 293 -35.65 4.15 -28.95
C LYS A 293 -34.48 3.37 -28.36
N ALA A 294 -34.14 3.73 -27.12
CA ALA A 294 -33.20 2.99 -26.29
C ALA A 294 -33.92 1.86 -25.53
N SER A 295 -33.25 0.73 -25.37
CA SER A 295 -33.67 -0.38 -24.52
C SER A 295 -32.46 -1.04 -23.85
N VAL A 296 -32.73 -1.81 -22.79
CA VAL A 296 -31.69 -2.55 -22.06
C VAL A 296 -30.98 -3.52 -22.99
N TRP A 297 -29.65 -3.57 -22.92
CA TRP A 297 -28.84 -4.56 -23.60
C TRP A 297 -28.39 -5.64 -22.60
N THR A 298 -29.20 -6.69 -22.46
CA THR A 298 -29.08 -7.70 -21.38
C THR A 298 -27.72 -8.38 -21.27
N ASN A 299 -26.97 -8.48 -22.37
CA ASN A 299 -25.65 -9.10 -22.40
C ASN A 299 -24.52 -8.11 -22.73
N ALA A 300 -24.69 -6.83 -22.42
CA ALA A 300 -23.66 -5.81 -22.63
C ALA A 300 -22.32 -6.16 -21.95
N LYS A 301 -22.35 -6.81 -20.79
CA LYS A 301 -21.15 -7.28 -20.06
C LYS A 301 -20.26 -8.28 -20.82
N ASP A 302 -20.79 -8.94 -21.84
CA ASP A 302 -19.99 -9.84 -22.69
C ASP A 302 -19.12 -9.04 -23.69
N TYR A 303 -19.40 -7.74 -23.83
CA TYR A 303 -18.77 -6.84 -24.80
C TYR A 303 -18.09 -5.62 -24.15
N VAL A 304 -18.45 -5.29 -22.91
CA VAL A 304 -17.86 -4.21 -22.12
C VAL A 304 -17.09 -4.85 -20.97
N THR A 305 -15.77 -4.70 -20.97
CA THR A 305 -14.89 -5.28 -19.94
C THR A 305 -14.00 -4.21 -19.32
N ILE A 306 -13.96 -4.18 -17.98
CA ILE A 306 -13.21 -3.19 -17.22
C ILE A 306 -12.31 -3.90 -16.19
N ASP A 307 -11.01 -3.68 -16.28
CA ASP A 307 -9.97 -4.16 -15.35
C ASP A 307 -9.07 -3.04 -14.81
N GLY A 308 -9.42 -1.78 -15.05
CA GLY A 308 -8.75 -0.63 -14.46
C GLY A 308 -9.40 0.70 -14.87
N GLY A 309 -8.92 1.79 -14.27
CA GLY A 309 -9.34 3.16 -14.60
C GLY A 309 -10.06 3.90 -13.48
N ASN A 310 -10.37 5.17 -13.73
CA ASN A 310 -11.06 6.10 -12.85
C ASN A 310 -12.36 6.57 -13.52
N PHE A 311 -13.48 6.53 -12.79
CA PHE A 311 -14.83 6.74 -13.33
C PHE A 311 -15.62 7.75 -12.51
N SER A 312 -16.48 8.54 -13.16
CA SER A 312 -17.39 9.44 -12.45
C SER A 312 -18.70 8.79 -11.95
N SER A 313 -18.96 7.55 -12.36
CA SER A 313 -20.06 6.72 -11.89
C SER A 313 -19.58 5.28 -11.72
N ASP A 314 -20.33 4.46 -10.98
CA ASP A 314 -19.87 3.13 -10.56
C ASP A 314 -19.80 2.14 -11.75
N PRO A 315 -18.61 1.67 -12.18
CA PRO A 315 -18.46 0.76 -13.31
C PRO A 315 -18.78 -0.71 -12.98
N LYS A 316 -19.28 -1.01 -11.78
CA LYS A 316 -19.44 -2.37 -11.23
C LYS A 316 -20.08 -3.38 -12.18
N GLU A 317 -21.04 -2.96 -13.01
CA GLU A 317 -21.73 -3.83 -13.95
C GLU A 317 -20.79 -4.50 -14.97
N PHE A 318 -19.67 -3.86 -15.30
CA PHE A 318 -18.77 -4.26 -16.38
C PHE A 318 -17.38 -4.74 -15.90
N LEU A 319 -17.20 -4.93 -14.59
CA LEU A 319 -15.92 -5.37 -14.04
C LEU A 319 -15.59 -6.82 -14.43
N LEU A 320 -14.34 -7.05 -14.80
CA LEU A 320 -13.83 -8.41 -14.94
C LEU A 320 -13.71 -9.11 -13.58
N PRO A 321 -13.88 -10.45 -13.53
CA PRO A 321 -13.62 -11.21 -12.31
C PRO A 321 -12.22 -10.94 -11.74
N GLY A 322 -12.12 -10.74 -10.43
CA GLY A 322 -10.85 -10.39 -9.77
C GLY A 322 -10.59 -8.89 -9.62
N PHE A 323 -11.53 -8.04 -10.06
CA PHE A 323 -11.47 -6.58 -9.91
C PHE A 323 -12.67 -6.06 -9.12
N VAL A 324 -12.51 -4.87 -8.56
CA VAL A 324 -13.52 -4.24 -7.72
C VAL A 324 -13.55 -2.72 -7.92
N SER A 325 -14.74 -2.13 -7.80
CA SER A 325 -14.96 -0.69 -7.83
C SER A 325 -14.86 -0.12 -6.42
N VAL A 326 -13.89 0.76 -6.20
CA VAL A 326 -13.64 1.42 -4.92
C VAL A 326 -14.09 2.87 -5.03
N LYS A 327 -15.21 3.20 -4.38
CA LYS A 327 -15.69 4.58 -4.27
C LYS A 327 -14.68 5.41 -3.46
N LYS A 328 -14.09 6.43 -4.07
CA LYS A 328 -13.17 7.38 -3.40
C LYS A 328 -13.93 8.59 -2.83
N ASP A 329 -14.90 9.09 -3.59
CA ASP A 329 -15.83 10.15 -3.19
C ASP A 329 -17.17 10.00 -3.95
N ASP A 330 -18.10 10.94 -3.75
CA ASP A 330 -19.44 10.86 -4.35
C ASP A 330 -19.46 10.85 -5.88
N ASN A 331 -18.40 11.31 -6.54
CA ASN A 331 -18.34 11.43 -8.00
C ASN A 331 -17.12 10.73 -8.60
N THR A 332 -16.48 9.82 -7.84
CA THR A 332 -15.21 9.19 -8.26
C THR A 332 -15.10 7.75 -7.76
N PHE A 333 -14.89 6.83 -8.70
CA PHE A 333 -14.69 5.40 -8.49
C PHE A 333 -13.40 4.95 -9.15
N ASP A 334 -12.55 4.22 -8.42
CA ASP A 334 -11.35 3.59 -8.98
C ASP A 334 -11.58 2.09 -9.12
N VAL A 335 -11.10 1.51 -10.21
CA VAL A 335 -11.07 0.06 -10.39
C VAL A 335 -9.74 -0.47 -9.93
N GLU A 336 -9.79 -1.36 -8.93
CA GLU A 336 -8.63 -1.99 -8.33
C GLU A 336 -8.70 -3.50 -8.49
N LYS A 337 -7.54 -4.16 -8.54
CA LYS A 337 -7.48 -5.62 -8.40
C LYS A 337 -7.88 -6.00 -6.97
N ILE A 338 -8.67 -7.07 -6.81
CA ILE A 338 -9.01 -7.59 -5.50
C ILE A 338 -7.73 -8.06 -4.81
N THR A 339 -7.48 -7.54 -3.61
CA THR A 339 -6.38 -7.94 -2.74
C THR A 339 -6.94 -8.41 -1.41
N ASN A 340 -6.58 -9.62 -1.01
CA ASN A 340 -6.94 -10.20 0.28
C ASN A 340 -5.67 -10.67 0.97
N SER A 341 -5.52 -10.39 2.26
CA SER A 341 -4.37 -10.85 3.04
C SER A 341 -4.78 -11.17 4.48
N ILE A 342 -3.93 -11.95 5.15
CA ILE A 342 -4.07 -12.33 6.55
C ILE A 342 -2.82 -11.88 7.29
N ASN A 343 -3.01 -11.20 8.43
CA ASN A 343 -1.95 -10.92 9.39
C ASN A 343 -2.16 -11.79 10.63
N ILE A 344 -1.13 -12.48 11.10
CA ILE A 344 -1.17 -13.30 12.31
C ILE A 344 -0.19 -12.70 13.31
N LYS A 345 -0.69 -12.25 14.47
CA LYS A 345 0.13 -11.72 15.55
C LYS A 345 0.19 -12.71 16.69
N LEU A 346 1.34 -13.36 16.85
CA LEU A 346 1.56 -14.40 17.84
C LEU A 346 2.39 -13.87 19.02
N PRO A 347 2.00 -14.17 20.28
CA PRO A 347 2.87 -14.00 21.43
C PRO A 347 3.85 -15.17 21.56
N ASN A 348 4.70 -15.11 22.59
CA ASN A 348 5.35 -16.30 23.11
C ASN A 348 4.33 -17.14 23.89
N PHE A 349 4.31 -18.45 23.68
CA PHE A 349 3.42 -19.37 24.37
C PHE A 349 4.16 -20.20 25.42
N VAL A 350 3.41 -20.60 26.45
CA VAL A 350 3.89 -21.44 27.55
C VAL A 350 2.98 -22.66 27.67
N VAL A 351 3.57 -23.84 27.90
CA VAL A 351 2.83 -25.11 28.04
C VAL A 351 1.79 -24.99 29.15
N ASN A 352 0.57 -25.47 28.88
CA ASN A 352 -0.62 -25.42 29.75
C ASN A 352 -1.12 -24.02 30.14
N GLU A 353 -0.50 -22.95 29.66
CA GLU A 353 -1.02 -21.59 29.81
C GLU A 353 -1.84 -21.19 28.59
N LYS A 354 -2.91 -20.43 28.83
CA LYS A 354 -3.75 -19.88 27.77
C LYS A 354 -3.12 -18.59 27.23
N GLY A 355 -2.47 -18.67 26.08
CA GLY A 355 -1.95 -17.50 25.35
C GLY A 355 -2.97 -16.96 24.37
N GLU A 356 -3.10 -15.64 24.28
CA GLU A 356 -3.99 -14.96 23.34
C GLU A 356 -3.22 -14.46 22.11
N PHE A 357 -3.83 -14.57 20.93
CA PHE A 357 -3.26 -14.10 19.69
C PHE A 357 -4.34 -13.51 18.77
N GLU A 358 -3.91 -12.73 17.78
CA GLU A 358 -4.82 -12.05 16.86
C GLU A 358 -4.59 -12.54 15.43
N ILE A 359 -5.69 -12.67 14.69
CA ILE A 359 -5.66 -12.82 13.24
C ILE A 359 -6.49 -11.68 12.64
N SER A 360 -5.88 -10.90 11.75
CA SER A 360 -6.57 -9.85 11.00
C SER A 360 -6.75 -10.23 9.55
N THR A 361 -7.96 -10.08 9.02
CA THR A 361 -8.24 -10.12 7.59
C THR A 361 -8.17 -8.71 7.02
N ILE A 362 -7.54 -8.56 5.85
CA ILE A 362 -7.44 -7.29 5.14
C ILE A 362 -7.91 -7.52 3.71
N THR A 363 -8.85 -6.70 3.24
CA THR A 363 -9.43 -6.73 1.90
C THR A 363 -9.74 -5.31 1.40
N ASN A 364 -9.75 -5.12 0.08
CA ASN A 364 -10.27 -3.92 -0.57
C ASN A 364 -11.68 -4.11 -1.15
N LEU A 365 -12.35 -5.22 -0.83
CA LEU A 365 -13.74 -5.43 -1.22
C LEU A 365 -14.68 -4.41 -0.54
N PRO A 366 -15.58 -3.73 -1.28
CA PRO A 366 -16.66 -2.95 -0.73
C PRO A 366 -17.58 -3.82 0.13
N LEU A 367 -18.12 -3.22 1.20
CA LEU A 367 -19.07 -3.89 2.10
C LEU A 367 -20.31 -4.47 1.40
N ALA A 368 -20.70 -3.91 0.24
CA ALA A 368 -21.83 -4.39 -0.54
C ALA A 368 -21.52 -5.65 -1.38
N ASP A 369 -20.23 -5.98 -1.56
CA ASP A 369 -19.75 -7.14 -2.34
C ASP A 369 -19.42 -8.33 -1.44
N THR A 370 -20.35 -8.62 -0.53
CA THR A 370 -20.21 -9.65 0.50
C THR A 370 -19.76 -10.99 -0.09
N VAL A 371 -18.48 -11.32 0.09
CA VAL A 371 -17.94 -12.67 -0.12
C VAL A 371 -18.03 -13.39 1.21
N MET A 372 -18.80 -14.48 1.26
CA MET A 372 -18.89 -15.31 2.47
C MET A 372 -17.68 -16.25 2.54
N VAL A 373 -16.95 -16.18 3.64
CA VAL A 373 -15.74 -16.95 3.88
C VAL A 373 -15.80 -17.74 5.18
N VAL A 374 -14.99 -18.79 5.25
CA VAL A 374 -14.75 -19.61 6.44
C VAL A 374 -13.25 -19.61 6.74
N GLY A 375 -12.89 -19.50 8.01
CA GLY A 375 -11.50 -19.57 8.46
C GLY A 375 -11.07 -21.00 8.73
N ASN A 376 -9.96 -21.43 8.13
CA ASN A 376 -9.38 -22.75 8.34
C ASN A 376 -7.96 -22.58 8.90
N ALA A 377 -7.69 -23.21 10.04
CA ALA A 377 -6.37 -23.23 10.65
C ALA A 377 -5.80 -24.64 10.62
N THR A 378 -4.53 -24.76 10.24
CA THR A 378 -3.74 -25.98 10.43
C THR A 378 -2.55 -25.66 11.32
N LEU A 379 -2.19 -26.61 12.18
CA LEU A 379 -1.07 -26.48 13.10
C LEU A 379 -0.13 -27.64 12.85
N THR A 380 1.14 -27.34 12.63
CA THR A 380 2.18 -28.36 12.51
C THR A 380 3.28 -28.17 13.54
N LYS A 381 3.95 -29.26 13.87
CA LYS A 381 5.19 -29.30 14.64
C LYS A 381 6.18 -30.17 13.86
N ASP A 382 7.35 -29.63 13.56
CA ASP A 382 8.37 -30.31 12.74
C ASP A 382 7.81 -30.85 11.40
N GLY A 383 6.86 -30.12 10.79
CA GLY A 383 6.22 -30.47 9.52
C GLY A 383 5.14 -31.57 9.60
N LYS A 384 4.73 -31.99 10.80
CA LYS A 384 3.64 -32.97 11.01
C LYS A 384 2.44 -32.33 11.68
N ASP A 385 1.24 -32.82 11.40
CA ASP A 385 0.00 -32.38 12.06
C ASP A 385 0.17 -32.43 13.58
N ALA A 386 -0.23 -31.34 14.24
CA ALA A 386 -0.04 -31.14 15.67
C ALA A 386 -1.30 -30.59 16.35
N MET A 387 -2.47 -30.69 15.70
CA MET A 387 -3.74 -30.26 16.29
C MET A 387 -4.06 -31.02 17.58
N ASP A 388 -3.63 -32.29 17.70
CA ASP A 388 -3.75 -33.10 18.91
C ASP A 388 -2.94 -32.57 20.10
N LYS A 389 -1.95 -31.70 19.85
CA LYS A 389 -1.08 -31.08 20.86
C LYS A 389 -1.71 -29.86 21.52
N LEU A 390 -2.86 -29.40 21.04
CA LEU A 390 -3.63 -28.36 21.70
C LEU A 390 -4.36 -28.92 22.92
N ALA A 391 -4.21 -28.27 24.07
CA ALA A 391 -5.01 -28.50 25.27
C ALA A 391 -6.37 -27.81 25.17
N SER A 392 -6.40 -26.61 24.59
CA SER A 392 -7.63 -25.88 24.28
C SER A 392 -7.40 -24.91 23.13
N CYS A 393 -8.43 -24.67 22.33
CA CYS A 393 -8.50 -23.58 21.36
C CYS A 393 -9.85 -22.89 21.52
N GLU A 394 -9.85 -21.56 21.61
CA GLU A 394 -11.03 -20.75 21.86
C GLU A 394 -10.97 -19.49 20.99
N TYR A 395 -12.15 -18.98 20.61
CA TYR A 395 -12.29 -17.69 19.94
C TYR A 395 -13.10 -16.73 20.80
N TYR A 396 -12.86 -15.43 20.64
CA TYR A 396 -13.58 -14.39 21.33
C TYR A 396 -14.77 -13.91 20.51
N GLU A 397 -15.99 -14.03 21.04
CA GLU A 397 -17.20 -13.45 20.46
C GLU A 397 -17.40 -12.05 21.03
N SER A 398 -17.16 -11.02 20.22
CA SER A 398 -17.25 -9.62 20.68
C SER A 398 -18.66 -9.21 21.08
N THR A 399 -19.68 -9.82 20.49
CA THR A 399 -21.09 -9.46 20.75
C THR A 399 -21.54 -9.86 22.15
N SER A 400 -21.16 -11.07 22.59
CA SER A 400 -21.46 -11.58 23.93
C SER A 400 -20.35 -11.29 24.94
N GLY A 401 -19.15 -10.93 24.47
CA GLY A 401 -17.96 -10.76 25.30
C GLY A 401 -17.42 -12.07 25.87
N THR A 402 -17.73 -13.22 25.25
CA THR A 402 -17.39 -14.56 25.78
C THR A 402 -16.34 -15.27 24.95
N TRP A 403 -15.55 -16.12 25.62
CA TRP A 403 -14.67 -17.08 24.98
C TRP A 403 -15.44 -18.37 24.70
N ASN A 404 -15.45 -18.81 23.45
CA ASN A 404 -16.13 -20.02 23.02
C ASN A 404 -15.09 -21.03 22.52
N LYS A 405 -15.31 -22.31 22.84
CA LYS A 405 -14.45 -23.39 22.34
C LYS A 405 -14.52 -23.44 20.82
N LEU A 406 -13.36 -23.54 20.17
CA LEU A 406 -13.26 -23.72 18.73
C LEU A 406 -12.99 -25.20 18.41
N GLU A 407 -13.93 -25.84 17.73
CA GLU A 407 -13.79 -27.21 17.24
C GLU A 407 -13.82 -27.19 15.71
N GLY A 408 -12.66 -27.36 15.07
CA GLY A 408 -12.53 -27.31 13.62
C GLY A 408 -12.41 -25.88 13.07
N ASN A 409 -13.17 -25.57 12.03
CA ASN A 409 -13.08 -24.31 11.30
C ASN A 409 -13.65 -23.14 12.11
N PHE A 410 -13.09 -21.95 11.90
CA PHE A 410 -13.57 -20.71 12.48
C PHE A 410 -14.68 -20.09 11.62
N GLY A 411 -15.81 -19.79 12.25
CA GLY A 411 -17.03 -19.28 11.61
C GLY A 411 -18.15 -20.32 11.56
N SER A 412 -19.36 -19.89 11.20
CA SER A 412 -20.45 -20.83 10.91
C SER A 412 -20.16 -21.61 9.63
N SER A 413 -20.83 -22.75 9.45
CA SER A 413 -20.81 -23.47 8.16
C SER A 413 -21.31 -22.62 6.99
N ASP A 414 -22.17 -21.65 7.28
CA ASP A 414 -22.74 -20.71 6.31
C ASP A 414 -21.78 -19.55 5.98
N GLY A 415 -20.64 -19.47 6.67
CA GLY A 415 -19.61 -18.46 6.52
C GLY A 415 -19.94 -17.12 7.20
N PHE A 416 -18.98 -16.21 7.12
CA PHE A 416 -19.10 -14.81 7.54
C PHE A 416 -18.60 -13.87 6.43
N PRO A 417 -19.08 -12.62 6.37
CA PRO A 417 -18.65 -11.67 5.34
C PRO A 417 -17.15 -11.37 5.46
N LEU A 418 -16.42 -11.47 4.35
CA LEU A 418 -15.02 -11.04 4.28
C LEU A 418 -14.96 -9.51 4.38
N VAL A 419 -14.41 -9.03 5.49
CA VAL A 419 -14.21 -7.61 5.78
C VAL A 419 -12.86 -7.40 6.47
N ASN A 420 -12.46 -6.12 6.59
CA ASN A 420 -11.37 -5.75 7.48
C ASN A 420 -11.80 -6.00 8.92
N ALA A 421 -11.28 -7.06 9.53
CA ALA A 421 -11.62 -7.46 10.89
C ALA A 421 -10.40 -8.04 11.60
N THR A 422 -10.41 -7.97 12.92
CA THR A 422 -9.44 -8.65 13.78
C THR A 422 -10.18 -9.59 14.69
N SER A 423 -9.89 -10.89 14.56
CA SER A 423 -10.41 -11.94 15.41
C SER A 423 -9.38 -12.28 16.47
N ARG A 424 -9.85 -12.45 17.71
CA ARG A 424 -9.01 -12.82 18.84
C ARG A 424 -9.21 -14.29 19.16
N PHE A 425 -8.10 -14.98 19.36
CA PHE A 425 -8.03 -16.38 19.68
C PHE A 425 -7.25 -16.59 20.96
N ARG A 426 -7.52 -17.70 21.62
CA ARG A 426 -6.79 -18.12 22.81
C ARG A 426 -6.54 -19.61 22.75
N VAL A 427 -5.30 -20.00 22.98
CA VAL A 427 -4.85 -21.38 22.81
C VAL A 427 -3.95 -21.79 23.97
N ALA A 428 -4.00 -23.06 24.34
CA ALA A 428 -3.06 -23.68 25.28
C ALA A 428 -2.47 -24.94 24.64
N PHE A 429 -1.19 -25.18 24.86
CA PHE A 429 -0.43 -26.29 24.28
C PHE A 429 -0.07 -27.32 25.35
N LYS A 430 -0.08 -28.61 25.00
CA LYS A 430 0.25 -29.72 25.90
C LYS A 430 1.75 -29.98 26.03
N GLU A 431 2.54 -29.54 25.04
CA GLU A 431 3.97 -29.83 24.95
C GLU A 431 4.73 -28.62 24.38
N ALA A 432 5.99 -28.47 24.77
CA ALA A 432 6.88 -27.44 24.22
C ALA A 432 7.38 -27.83 22.82
N GLY A 433 7.86 -26.84 22.07
CA GLY A 433 8.45 -27.04 20.76
C GLY A 433 8.22 -25.85 19.83
N THR A 434 8.70 -26.01 18.60
CA THR A 434 8.46 -25.07 17.51
C THR A 434 7.23 -25.51 16.73
N TYR A 435 6.27 -24.60 16.60
CA TYR A 435 5.02 -24.82 15.91
C TYR A 435 4.89 -23.86 14.76
N THR A 436 4.20 -24.30 13.71
CA THR A 436 3.85 -23.46 12.57
C THR A 436 2.34 -23.50 12.41
N ILE A 437 1.70 -22.33 12.48
CA ILE A 437 0.28 -22.16 12.21
C ILE A 437 0.12 -21.63 10.79
N LYS A 438 -0.66 -22.33 9.98
CA LYS A 438 -1.13 -21.83 8.69
C LYS A 438 -2.62 -21.55 8.79
N TYR A 439 -2.98 -20.29 8.61
CA TYR A 439 -4.37 -19.84 8.57
C TYR A 439 -4.76 -19.49 7.14
N GLN A 440 -5.95 -19.93 6.74
CA GLN A 440 -6.53 -19.69 5.44
C GLN A 440 -7.95 -19.17 5.62
N ILE A 441 -8.37 -18.27 4.74
CA ILE A 441 -9.78 -18.02 4.50
C ILE A 441 -10.14 -18.63 3.16
N VAL A 442 -11.19 -19.43 3.14
CA VAL A 442 -11.73 -20.08 1.95
C VAL A 442 -13.13 -19.58 1.68
N LYS A 443 -13.63 -19.72 0.46
CA LYS A 443 -15.04 -19.41 0.18
C LYS A 443 -15.95 -20.38 0.94
N ALA A 444 -17.04 -19.88 1.52
CA ALA A 444 -17.99 -20.72 2.25
C ALA A 444 -18.72 -21.69 1.33
N GLU A 445 -19.08 -21.24 0.12
CA GLU A 445 -19.77 -22.06 -0.91
C GLU A 445 -18.85 -23.05 -1.64
N ASP A 446 -17.54 -22.81 -1.60
CA ASP A 446 -16.51 -23.62 -2.26
C ASP A 446 -15.24 -23.64 -1.39
N PRO A 447 -15.19 -24.52 -0.38
CA PRO A 447 -14.10 -24.57 0.59
C PRO A 447 -12.72 -24.90 0.00
N ASP A 448 -12.65 -25.40 -1.24
CA ASP A 448 -11.39 -25.67 -1.94
C ASP A 448 -10.77 -24.39 -2.52
N THR A 449 -11.56 -23.32 -2.69
CA THR A 449 -11.07 -22.03 -3.18
C THR A 449 -10.51 -21.17 -2.03
N VAL A 450 -9.18 -21.12 -1.94
CA VAL A 450 -8.45 -20.24 -1.00
C VAL A 450 -8.52 -18.78 -1.45
N VAL A 451 -9.03 -17.92 -0.58
CA VAL A 451 -9.16 -16.47 -0.82
C VAL A 451 -7.92 -15.72 -0.33
N ALA A 452 -7.38 -16.11 0.82
CA ALA A 452 -6.09 -15.67 1.34
C ALA A 452 -5.52 -16.72 2.29
N SER A 453 -4.20 -16.72 2.46
CA SER A 453 -3.52 -17.55 3.45
C SER A 453 -2.30 -16.85 4.01
N ASN A 454 -1.97 -17.11 5.27
CA ASN A 454 -0.68 -16.77 5.85
C ASN A 454 -0.21 -17.89 6.78
N GLU A 455 1.09 -18.00 6.98
CA GLU A 455 1.73 -19.04 7.79
C GLU A 455 2.83 -18.42 8.65
N GLU A 456 2.81 -18.70 9.95
CA GLU A 456 3.75 -18.14 10.92
C GLU A 456 4.29 -19.22 11.84
N THR A 457 5.57 -19.10 12.20
CA THR A 457 6.27 -20.03 13.10
C THR A 457 6.53 -19.38 14.45
N PHE A 458 6.29 -20.12 15.53
CA PHE A 458 6.45 -19.65 16.89
C PHE A 458 6.92 -20.77 17.83
N THR A 459 7.39 -20.40 19.01
CA THR A 459 7.86 -21.34 20.02
C THR A 459 6.91 -21.40 21.21
N VAL A 460 6.61 -22.63 21.64
CA VAL A 460 5.98 -22.92 22.92
C VAL A 460 7.08 -23.38 23.88
N THR A 461 7.21 -22.69 25.01
CA THR A 461 8.18 -23.00 26.05
C THR A 461 7.52 -23.76 27.20
N ASN A 462 8.26 -24.59 27.94
CA ASN A 462 7.70 -25.23 29.12
C ASN A 462 7.33 -24.17 30.16
N ALA A 463 6.22 -24.38 30.88
CA ALA A 463 5.96 -23.63 32.10
C ALA A 463 7.16 -23.80 33.03
N ASN A 464 7.71 -22.69 33.50
CA ASN A 464 8.74 -22.73 34.54
C ASN A 464 8.13 -23.49 35.72
N THR A 465 8.65 -24.68 36.02
CA THR A 465 8.29 -25.37 37.26
C THR A 465 8.74 -24.47 38.41
N PRO A 466 7.94 -24.28 39.47
CA PRO A 466 8.40 -23.62 40.67
C PRO A 466 9.50 -24.50 41.27
N THR A 467 10.75 -24.16 40.97
CA THR A 467 11.84 -24.35 41.92
C THR A 467 11.49 -23.47 43.13
N PRO A 468 11.71 -23.90 44.38
CA PRO A 468 11.44 -23.07 45.56
C PRO A 468 11.97 -21.65 45.31
N THR A 469 11.11 -20.67 45.59
CA THR A 469 11.27 -19.24 45.31
C THR A 469 12.74 -18.82 45.24
N PRO A 470 13.24 -18.30 44.12
CA PRO A 470 14.47 -17.52 44.18
C PRO A 470 14.13 -16.30 45.01
N THR A 471 14.70 -16.24 46.22
CA THR A 471 15.04 -15.00 46.92
C THR A 471 15.54 -14.01 45.87
N PRO A 472 15.13 -12.73 45.92
CA PRO A 472 15.53 -11.70 44.95
C PRO A 472 16.99 -11.89 44.60
N THR A 473 17.34 -11.85 43.30
CA THR A 473 18.74 -11.76 42.89
C THR A 473 19.36 -10.67 43.76
N PRO A 474 20.28 -11.01 44.69
CA PRO A 474 20.96 -9.98 45.43
C PRO A 474 21.69 -9.15 44.36
N ASP A 475 21.64 -7.83 44.52
CA ASP A 475 22.74 -6.99 44.04
C ASP A 475 24.03 -7.76 44.32
N ASP A 476 24.88 -7.89 43.30
CA ASP A 476 26.11 -8.68 43.33
C ASP A 476 26.75 -8.67 44.73
N ASN A 477 26.48 -9.70 45.53
CA ASN A 477 26.78 -9.71 46.96
C ASN A 477 28.27 -9.90 47.23
N VAL A 478 29.07 -9.98 46.17
CA VAL A 478 30.52 -9.96 46.22
C VAL A 478 31.00 -8.78 45.39
N THR A 479 31.46 -7.72 46.02
CA THR A 479 31.98 -6.53 45.34
C THR A 479 33.50 -6.46 45.43
N SER A 480 34.16 -5.94 44.40
CA SER A 480 35.60 -5.66 44.44
C SER A 480 35.81 -4.16 44.37
N ASN A 481 36.67 -3.65 45.23
CA ASN A 481 37.14 -2.28 45.21
C ASN A 481 38.62 -2.27 44.78
N PRO A 482 38.93 -1.91 43.52
CA PRO A 482 40.30 -1.85 43.03
C PRO A 482 41.16 -0.79 43.72
N GLY A 483 40.55 0.25 44.30
CA GLY A 483 41.25 1.35 44.97
C GLY A 483 41.84 0.93 46.32
N ASP A 484 41.03 0.23 47.12
CA ASP A 484 41.42 -0.26 48.44
C ASP A 484 41.96 -1.71 48.41
N LYS A 485 41.98 -2.33 47.21
CA LYS A 485 42.35 -3.74 46.98
C LYS A 485 41.61 -4.72 47.89
N THR A 486 40.31 -4.51 48.03
CA THR A 486 39.46 -5.39 48.83
C THR A 486 38.43 -6.08 47.96
N THR A 487 38.10 -7.32 48.30
CA THR A 487 36.90 -8.01 47.78
C THR A 487 36.03 -8.38 48.95
N THR A 488 34.78 -7.91 48.95
CA THR A 488 33.85 -8.05 50.09
C THR A 488 32.66 -8.90 49.68
N ALA A 489 32.38 -9.96 50.42
CA ALA A 489 31.10 -10.66 50.40
C ALA A 489 30.18 -10.08 51.48
N ASP A 490 29.08 -9.46 51.08
CA ASP A 490 27.99 -9.05 51.98
C ASP A 490 27.09 -10.26 52.24
N VAL A 491 27.10 -10.76 53.48
CA VAL A 491 26.40 -11.98 53.87
C VAL A 491 25.17 -11.65 54.69
N GLU A 492 24.04 -12.25 54.31
CA GLU A 492 22.84 -12.16 55.13
C GLU A 492 23.10 -12.76 56.52
N THR A 493 22.97 -11.89 57.53
CA THR A 493 23.21 -12.25 58.93
C THR A 493 21.90 -12.19 59.69
N SER A 494 21.60 -13.25 60.44
CA SER A 494 20.36 -13.37 61.22
C SER A 494 20.64 -13.30 62.72
N THR A 495 19.84 -12.53 63.46
CA THR A 495 19.93 -12.46 64.92
C THR A 495 18.95 -13.43 65.57
N GLY A 496 19.46 -14.38 66.34
CA GLY A 496 18.66 -15.33 67.12
C GLY A 496 17.90 -14.66 68.26
N THR A 497 16.94 -15.37 68.87
CA THR A 497 16.18 -14.89 70.04
C THR A 497 17.07 -14.71 71.29
N ASP A 498 18.30 -15.22 71.25
CA ASP A 498 19.35 -15.07 72.24
C ASP A 498 20.24 -13.83 72.03
N GLY A 499 20.01 -13.06 70.97
CA GLY A 499 20.78 -11.85 70.64
C GLY A 499 22.10 -12.13 69.90
N LYS A 500 22.34 -13.39 69.51
CA LYS A 500 23.53 -13.81 68.75
C LYS A 500 23.31 -13.62 67.25
N ALA A 501 24.25 -12.96 66.58
CA ALA A 501 24.29 -12.87 65.13
C ALA A 501 24.88 -14.16 64.53
N THR A 502 24.23 -14.71 63.51
CA THR A 502 24.68 -15.92 62.81
C THR A 502 24.66 -15.68 61.30
N ALA A 503 25.77 -16.00 60.64
CA ALA A 503 25.94 -15.88 59.19
C ALA A 503 26.58 -17.15 58.63
N THR A 504 26.18 -17.56 57.43
CA THR A 504 26.79 -18.69 56.73
C THR A 504 27.03 -18.30 55.28
N VAL A 505 28.29 -18.38 54.85
CA VAL A 505 28.67 -18.17 53.45
C VAL A 505 28.33 -19.43 52.67
N ASP A 506 27.34 -19.33 51.79
CA ASP A 506 27.01 -20.44 50.89
C ASP A 506 28.12 -20.66 49.86
N LYS A 507 28.13 -21.86 49.25
CA LYS A 507 29.18 -22.25 48.30
C LYS A 507 29.28 -21.31 47.09
N ALA A 508 28.17 -20.78 46.58
CA ALA A 508 28.20 -19.93 45.39
C ALA A 508 28.77 -18.54 45.71
N THR A 509 28.43 -17.96 46.86
CA THR A 509 29.04 -16.73 47.36
C THR A 509 30.53 -16.93 47.62
N ALA A 510 30.92 -18.05 48.23
CA ALA A 510 32.30 -18.42 48.47
C ALA A 510 33.14 -18.58 47.18
N ASP A 511 32.64 -19.30 46.19
CA ASP A 511 33.35 -19.51 44.91
C ASP A 511 33.56 -18.16 44.19
N LYS A 512 32.52 -17.30 44.16
CA LYS A 512 32.62 -15.94 43.59
C LYS A 512 33.60 -15.04 44.33
N LEU A 513 33.62 -15.11 45.66
CA LEU A 513 34.53 -14.35 46.52
C LEU A 513 35.98 -14.62 46.17
N VAL A 514 36.33 -15.90 45.99
CA VAL A 514 37.67 -16.33 45.58
C VAL A 514 38.00 -15.84 44.16
N ASP A 515 37.11 -16.07 43.19
CA ASP A 515 37.37 -15.73 41.79
C ASP A 515 37.60 -14.21 41.62
N LYS A 516 36.78 -13.39 42.28
CA LYS A 516 36.91 -11.93 42.25
C LYS A 516 38.12 -11.42 43.02
N ALA A 517 38.48 -12.05 44.14
CA ALA A 517 39.69 -11.69 44.87
C ALA A 517 40.96 -11.94 44.04
N VAL A 518 41.01 -13.04 43.29
CA VAL A 518 42.10 -13.35 42.36
C VAL A 518 42.14 -12.34 41.21
N GLU A 519 40.99 -12.04 40.61
CA GLU A 519 40.90 -11.07 39.51
C GLU A 519 41.32 -9.65 39.95
N ASN A 520 40.85 -9.21 41.12
CA ASN A 520 41.12 -7.88 41.68
C ASN A 520 42.52 -7.76 42.29
N LYS A 521 43.24 -8.87 42.49
CA LYS A 521 44.51 -8.94 43.23
C LYS A 521 44.38 -8.31 44.61
N SER A 522 43.32 -8.72 45.32
CA SER A 522 42.97 -8.15 46.60
C SER A 522 44.06 -8.44 47.64
N GLU A 523 44.29 -7.47 48.54
CA GLU A 523 45.11 -7.61 49.74
C GLU A 523 44.27 -8.02 50.95
N GLN A 524 42.94 -7.83 50.89
CA GLN A 524 42.00 -8.33 51.89
C GLN A 524 40.76 -8.94 51.23
N VAL A 525 40.35 -10.11 51.72
CA VAL A 525 39.10 -10.77 51.38
C VAL A 525 38.18 -10.70 52.59
N ILE A 526 37.12 -9.91 52.45
CA ILE A 526 36.24 -9.53 53.55
C ILE A 526 34.94 -10.32 53.46
N VAL A 527 34.52 -10.91 54.56
CA VAL A 527 33.16 -11.41 54.75
C VAL A 527 32.47 -10.48 55.74
N ASP A 528 31.56 -9.65 55.21
CA ASP A 528 30.79 -8.71 56.00
C ASP A 528 29.51 -9.37 56.49
N ALA A 529 29.49 -9.66 57.78
CA ALA A 529 28.38 -10.27 58.51
C ALA A 529 27.85 -9.30 59.59
N THR A 530 27.89 -7.99 59.30
CA THR A 530 27.27 -6.98 60.16
C THR A 530 25.75 -7.02 60.05
N THR A 531 25.06 -6.71 61.15
CA THR A 531 23.59 -6.61 61.18
C THR A 531 23.15 -5.15 61.26
N LYS A 532 21.83 -4.91 61.21
CA LYS A 532 21.28 -3.55 61.45
C LYS A 532 21.23 -3.16 62.95
N GLY A 533 21.77 -3.98 63.85
CA GLY A 533 21.81 -3.72 65.30
C GLY A 533 23.16 -4.07 65.92
N ASP A 534 23.38 -3.72 67.18
CA ASP A 534 24.67 -3.91 67.86
C ASP A 534 24.76 -5.29 68.54
N ALA A 535 24.89 -6.37 67.75
CA ALA A 535 25.04 -7.72 68.30
C ALA A 535 26.36 -7.87 69.08
N LYS A 536 26.27 -8.36 70.32
CA LYS A 536 27.47 -8.57 71.18
C LYS A 536 28.20 -9.88 70.89
N THR A 537 27.52 -10.84 70.27
CA THR A 537 28.08 -12.14 69.93
C THR A 537 27.75 -12.45 68.47
N ALA A 538 28.72 -12.93 67.71
CA ALA A 538 28.57 -13.31 66.31
C ALA A 538 29.19 -14.69 66.03
N GLU A 539 28.57 -15.46 65.13
CA GLU A 539 29.09 -16.71 64.59
C GLU A 539 28.99 -16.69 63.06
N VAL A 540 30.13 -16.73 62.39
CA VAL A 540 30.23 -16.67 60.93
C VAL A 540 30.88 -17.94 60.42
N SER A 541 30.17 -18.70 59.59
CA SER A 541 30.66 -19.96 59.03
C SER A 541 30.96 -19.85 57.54
N LEU A 542 32.12 -20.35 57.12
CA LEU A 542 32.57 -20.39 55.74
C LEU A 542 32.97 -21.83 55.37
N PRO A 543 32.84 -22.26 54.10
CA PRO A 543 33.38 -23.54 53.67
C PRO A 543 34.91 -23.56 53.84
N ALA A 544 35.46 -24.67 54.35
CA ALA A 544 36.90 -24.84 54.58
C ALA A 544 37.73 -24.69 53.29
N GLU A 545 37.20 -25.18 52.18
CA GLU A 545 37.81 -25.05 50.85
C GLU A 545 37.92 -23.59 50.38
N THR A 546 37.07 -22.69 50.89
CA THR A 546 37.13 -21.26 50.57
C THR A 546 38.35 -20.62 51.20
N VAL A 547 38.57 -20.84 52.50
CA VAL A 547 39.75 -20.32 53.22
C VAL A 547 41.02 -20.86 52.58
N LYS A 548 41.05 -22.16 52.26
CA LYS A 548 42.15 -22.79 51.53
C LYS A 548 42.37 -22.16 50.15
N SER A 549 41.30 -21.92 49.39
CA SER A 549 41.41 -21.32 48.06
C SER A 549 41.88 -19.87 48.09
N ILE A 550 41.51 -19.09 49.11
CA ILE A 550 42.02 -17.72 49.30
C ILE A 550 43.52 -17.78 49.54
N VAL A 551 43.96 -18.64 50.47
CA VAL A 551 45.38 -18.83 50.81
C VAL A 551 46.21 -19.31 49.60
N GLU A 552 45.71 -20.27 48.83
CA GLU A 552 46.47 -20.86 47.71
C GLU A 552 46.50 -19.97 46.46
N LYS A 553 45.48 -19.12 46.27
CA LYS A 553 45.30 -18.35 45.02
C LYS A 553 45.55 -16.85 45.19
N THR A 554 45.66 -16.34 46.41
CA THR A 554 45.86 -14.92 46.71
C THR A 554 46.86 -14.74 47.86
N ASP A 555 47.43 -13.53 47.97
CA ASP A 555 48.25 -13.11 49.12
C ASP A 555 47.41 -12.30 50.14
N ALA A 556 46.09 -12.51 50.16
CA ALA A 556 45.14 -11.65 50.86
C ALA A 556 44.84 -12.13 52.29
N ASP A 557 44.75 -11.18 53.23
CA ASP A 557 44.25 -11.46 54.57
C ASP A 557 42.74 -11.79 54.55
N VAL A 558 42.30 -12.75 55.36
CA VAL A 558 40.87 -13.10 55.49
C VAL A 558 40.28 -12.29 56.63
N VAL A 559 39.33 -11.42 56.32
CA VAL A 559 38.70 -10.50 57.28
C VAL A 559 37.24 -10.90 57.50
N ILE A 560 36.85 -11.12 58.75
CA ILE A 560 35.45 -11.29 59.13
C ILE A 560 34.99 -10.05 59.89
N ARG A 561 34.05 -9.32 59.29
CA ARG A 561 33.46 -8.13 59.93
C ARG A 561 32.13 -8.50 60.57
N THR A 562 31.98 -8.19 61.85
CA THR A 562 30.75 -8.39 62.63
C THR A 562 30.48 -7.16 63.48
N ASP A 563 29.27 -7.06 64.05
CA ASP A 563 28.93 -5.96 64.98
C ASP A 563 29.75 -6.03 66.29
N ALA A 564 30.24 -7.22 66.65
CA ALA A 564 31.00 -7.45 67.88
C ALA A 564 32.48 -7.03 67.74
N ALA A 565 33.13 -7.43 66.64
CA ALA A 565 34.49 -7.05 66.28
C ALA A 565 34.79 -7.36 64.79
N GLU A 566 35.84 -6.74 64.27
CA GLU A 566 36.49 -7.13 63.01
C GLU A 566 37.67 -8.06 63.32
N VAL A 567 37.67 -9.25 62.72
CA VAL A 567 38.70 -10.28 62.92
C VAL A 567 39.50 -10.39 61.64
N VAL A 568 40.80 -10.08 61.72
CA VAL A 568 41.73 -10.23 60.59
C VAL A 568 42.59 -11.46 60.83
N LEU A 569 42.48 -12.43 59.95
CA LEU A 569 43.40 -13.56 59.85
C LEU A 569 44.44 -13.19 58.80
N ASP A 570 45.65 -12.88 59.26
CA ASP A 570 46.77 -12.71 58.34
C ASP A 570 47.04 -13.99 57.55
N GLN A 571 47.78 -13.90 56.45
CA GLN A 571 48.07 -15.07 55.60
C GLN A 571 48.56 -16.31 56.39
N LYS A 572 49.38 -16.13 57.43
CA LYS A 572 49.89 -17.26 58.23
C LYS A 572 48.82 -17.87 59.13
N ALA A 573 47.97 -17.04 59.71
CA ALA A 573 46.82 -17.49 60.48
C ALA A 573 45.81 -18.20 59.59
N ALA A 574 45.54 -17.67 58.39
CA ALA A 574 44.65 -18.27 57.41
C ALA A 574 45.18 -19.63 56.90
N GLU A 575 46.48 -19.75 56.64
CA GLU A 575 47.17 -21.02 56.33
C GLU A 575 46.97 -22.06 57.44
N ALA A 576 47.21 -21.68 58.70
CA ALA A 576 47.04 -22.58 59.84
C ALA A 576 45.59 -23.06 60.00
N VAL A 577 44.62 -22.17 59.76
CA VAL A 577 43.19 -22.51 59.78
C VAL A 577 42.83 -23.44 58.62
N ALA A 578 43.33 -23.20 57.42
CA ALA A 578 43.09 -24.04 56.23
C ALA A 578 43.66 -25.46 56.40
N ASP A 579 44.88 -25.58 56.94
CA ASP A 579 45.55 -26.85 57.21
C ASP A 579 44.80 -27.71 58.23
N GLN A 580 44.20 -27.09 59.24
CA GLN A 580 43.43 -27.77 60.27
C GLN A 580 42.03 -28.17 59.77
N ALA A 581 41.34 -27.29 59.05
CA ALA A 581 39.96 -27.52 58.63
C ALA A 581 39.82 -28.65 57.61
N LYS A 582 40.69 -28.75 56.60
CA LYS A 582 40.74 -29.76 55.51
C LYS A 582 39.47 -29.99 54.67
N THR A 583 38.29 -30.16 55.28
CA THR A 583 36.97 -30.37 54.68
C THR A 583 35.90 -29.83 55.62
N GLY A 584 34.70 -29.51 55.12
CA GLY A 584 33.60 -29.04 55.98
C GLY A 584 33.59 -27.52 56.12
N SER A 585 33.36 -26.99 57.32
CA SER A 585 33.34 -25.53 57.56
C SER A 585 34.39 -25.02 58.56
N VAL A 586 34.70 -23.74 58.42
CA VAL A 586 35.45 -22.90 59.36
C VAL A 586 34.46 -21.90 59.94
N THR A 587 34.27 -21.94 61.24
CA THR A 587 33.33 -21.09 61.96
C THR A 587 34.07 -20.17 62.92
N ILE A 588 33.93 -18.87 62.72
CA ILE A 588 34.53 -17.82 63.53
C ILE A 588 33.47 -17.32 64.50
N VAL A 589 33.70 -17.53 65.79
CA VAL A 589 32.83 -17.09 66.89
C VAL A 589 33.51 -15.95 67.62
N VAL A 590 32.82 -14.83 67.71
CA VAL A 590 33.28 -13.60 68.37
C VAL A 590 32.29 -13.27 69.47
N ASP A 591 32.76 -13.14 70.72
CA ASP A 591 31.92 -12.76 71.85
C ASP A 591 32.49 -11.55 72.59
N LYS A 592 31.73 -10.44 72.64
CA LYS A 592 32.11 -9.23 73.38
C LYS A 592 31.74 -9.41 74.85
N VAL A 593 32.63 -10.06 75.58
CA VAL A 593 32.43 -10.46 76.99
C VAL A 593 32.48 -9.28 77.98
N LYS A 594 33.08 -8.15 77.61
CA LYS A 594 33.06 -6.91 78.42
C LYS A 594 33.21 -5.64 77.58
N GLU A 595 32.41 -4.62 77.90
CA GLU A 595 32.47 -3.30 77.26
C GLU A 595 32.11 -2.21 78.29
N ASP A 596 33.07 -1.36 78.63
CA ASP A 596 32.90 -0.17 79.47
C ASP A 596 33.76 0.99 78.95
N ASP A 597 33.60 2.19 79.53
CA ASP A 597 34.29 3.42 79.10
C ASP A 597 35.83 3.33 79.13
N SER A 598 36.40 2.28 79.73
CA SER A 598 37.86 2.08 79.88
C SER A 598 38.42 0.87 79.10
N GLN A 599 37.60 -0.11 78.72
CA GLN A 599 38.06 -1.31 78.02
C GLN A 599 36.96 -2.06 77.24
N VAL A 600 37.35 -2.66 76.12
CA VAL A 600 36.59 -3.66 75.39
C VAL A 600 37.35 -4.99 75.44
N GLN A 601 36.68 -6.07 75.83
CA GLN A 601 37.24 -7.42 75.84
C GLN A 601 36.41 -8.31 74.93
N VAL A 602 37.09 -8.96 73.99
CA VAL A 602 36.50 -9.87 73.00
C VAL A 602 37.14 -11.25 73.16
N GLU A 603 36.31 -12.28 73.23
CA GLU A 603 36.74 -13.67 73.11
C GLU A 603 36.55 -14.11 71.65
N LEU A 604 37.64 -14.57 71.03
CA LEU A 604 37.66 -15.07 69.67
C LEU A 604 37.89 -16.59 69.70
N LYS A 605 37.06 -17.33 68.96
CA LYS A 605 37.22 -18.76 68.77
C LYS A 605 37.07 -19.12 67.30
N VAL A 606 38.03 -19.88 66.76
CA VAL A 606 37.94 -20.47 65.42
C VAL A 606 37.67 -21.97 65.57
N VAL A 607 36.52 -22.41 65.07
CA VAL A 607 36.03 -23.78 65.17
C VAL A 607 36.04 -24.41 63.79
N THR A 608 36.64 -25.58 63.67
CA THR A 608 36.56 -26.39 62.44
C THR A 608 35.91 -27.72 62.76
N ASP A 609 35.39 -28.39 61.74
CA ASP A 609 34.82 -29.75 61.89
C ASP A 609 35.86 -30.77 62.40
N ASN A 610 37.16 -30.44 62.33
CA ASN A 610 38.28 -31.26 62.79
C ASN A 610 38.87 -30.81 64.15
N GLY A 611 38.24 -29.86 64.85
CA GLY A 611 38.66 -29.36 66.16
C GLY A 611 38.85 -27.83 66.23
N ASN A 612 39.08 -27.28 67.43
CA ASN A 612 39.38 -25.85 67.60
C ASN A 612 40.80 -25.54 67.11
N VAL A 613 40.98 -24.40 66.44
CA VAL A 613 42.28 -23.86 66.00
C VAL A 613 42.85 -22.92 67.05
#